data_AF-A0A7J8WNH0-F1
#
_entry.id   AF-A0A7J8WNH0-F1
#
_cell.length_a   1.000
_cell.length_b   1.000
_cell.length_c   1.000
_cell.angle_alpha   90.00
_cell.angle_beta   90.00
_cell.angle_gamma   90.00
#
_symmetry.space_group_name_H-M   'P 1'
#
loop_
_entity.id
_entity.type
_entity.pdbx_description
1 polymer ?
#
loop_
_entity_poly.entity_id
_entity_poly.type
_entity_poly.pdbx_seq_one_letter_code
_entity_poly.pdbx_strand_id
1 'polypeptide(L)'
;MSSSLAYALYLQYLFCSFDEPFEEVIYPKGDFDAVSISKRDVDLLQPETFINDTIIDFYTKYLKNQIQPEERQRFHFFNSFFFRKLADLDKDPSSISDGRAAFLRVHKWTRKLDIFGKDYIFIPVNFK
;
A
#
# COMPACT_ATOMS: atom_id res chain seq x y z
N MET A 1 -24.31 -12.35 32.34
CA MET A 1 -23.59 -12.47 31.05
C MET A 1 -22.13 -12.15 31.33
N SER A 2 -21.18 -13.02 30.99
CA SER A 2 -19.78 -12.81 31.38
C SER A 2 -19.20 -11.59 30.64
N SER A 3 -18.35 -10.84 31.34
CA SER A 3 -17.66 -9.65 30.82
C SER A 3 -16.90 -9.89 29.52
N SER A 4 -16.50 -11.13 29.24
CA SER A 4 -15.82 -11.56 28.01
C SER A 4 -16.72 -11.49 26.77
N LEU A 5 -18.00 -11.87 26.86
CA LEU A 5 -18.93 -11.79 25.73
C LEU A 5 -19.29 -10.34 25.39
N ALA A 6 -19.44 -9.49 26.40
CA ALA A 6 -19.67 -8.05 26.20
C ALA A 6 -18.45 -7.37 25.56
N TYR A 7 -17.23 -7.76 25.95
CA TYR A 7 -16.00 -7.24 25.35
C TYR A 7 -15.79 -7.72 23.91
N ALA A 8 -16.08 -8.99 23.62
CA ALA A 8 -16.04 -9.53 22.25
C ALA A 8 -17.06 -8.82 21.33
N LEU A 9 -18.29 -8.60 21.81
CA LEU A 9 -19.30 -7.84 21.06
C LEU A 9 -18.93 -6.36 20.89
N TYR A 10 -18.30 -5.74 21.90
CA TYR A 10 -17.82 -4.37 21.82
C TYR A 10 -16.69 -4.20 20.79
N LEU A 11 -15.75 -5.15 20.76
CA LEU A 11 -14.71 -5.19 19.72
C LEU A 11 -15.33 -5.42 18.34
N GLN A 12 -16.24 -6.38 18.20
CA GLN A 12 -16.92 -6.65 16.93
C GLN A 12 -17.76 -5.45 16.43
N TYR A 13 -18.30 -4.62 17.34
CA TYR A 13 -18.98 -3.37 17.01
C TYR A 13 -18.00 -2.24 16.62
N LEU A 14 -16.80 -2.21 17.23
CA LEU A 14 -15.73 -1.27 16.88
C LEU A 14 -15.07 -1.58 15.54
N PHE A 15 -15.04 -2.86 15.15
CA PHE A 15 -14.44 -3.30 13.89
C PHE A 15 -15.50 -3.42 12.80
N CYS A 16 -15.64 -2.33 12.04
CA CYS A 16 -16.24 -2.23 10.70
C CYS A 16 -17.05 -3.46 10.25
N SER A 17 -18.27 -3.64 10.79
CA SER A 17 -19.27 -4.42 10.08
C SER A 17 -19.73 -3.55 8.92
N PHE A 18 -19.26 -3.87 7.71
CA PHE A 18 -19.90 -3.32 6.52
C PHE A 18 -21.29 -3.94 6.45
N ASP A 19 -22.28 -3.21 6.98
CA ASP A 19 -23.68 -3.64 7.02
C ASP A 19 -24.26 -3.78 5.59
N GLU A 20 -23.63 -3.12 4.62
CA GLU A 20 -23.94 -3.29 3.19
C GLU A 20 -22.91 -4.20 2.48
N PRO A 21 -23.38 -5.23 1.75
CA PRO A 21 -22.52 -6.01 0.89
C PRO A 21 -22.03 -5.16 -0.29
N PHE A 22 -20.71 -4.96 -0.39
CA PHE A 22 -20.07 -4.47 -1.60
C PHE A 22 -19.20 -5.58 -2.22
N GLU A 23 -19.20 -5.68 -3.55
CA GLU A 23 -18.34 -6.65 -4.24
C GLU A 23 -16.90 -6.13 -4.35
N GLU A 24 -16.75 -4.85 -4.76
CA GLU A 24 -15.44 -4.24 -5.00
C GLU A 24 -15.53 -2.71 -4.99
N VAL A 25 -14.46 -2.05 -4.53
CA VAL A 25 -14.29 -0.60 -4.58
C VAL A 25 -13.05 -0.27 -5.41
N ILE A 26 -13.21 0.55 -6.45
CA ILE A 26 -12.11 1.02 -7.30
C ILE A 26 -11.71 2.43 -6.89
N TYR A 27 -10.43 2.64 -6.55
CA TYR A 27 -9.91 3.93 -6.12
C TYR A 27 -8.51 4.28 -6.66
N PRO A 28 -8.29 5.50 -7.20
CA PRO A 28 -9.30 6.49 -7.55
C PRO A 28 -10.10 6.04 -8.77
N LYS A 29 -11.41 6.28 -8.78
CA LYS A 29 -12.27 5.88 -9.90
C LYS A 29 -11.84 6.60 -11.19
N GLY A 30 -11.58 5.83 -12.25
CA GLY A 30 -11.21 6.35 -13.57
C GLY A 30 -9.71 6.62 -13.76
N ASP A 31 -8.87 6.39 -12.74
CA ASP A 31 -7.42 6.46 -12.91
C ASP A 31 -6.87 5.18 -13.55
N PHE A 32 -5.82 5.30 -14.37
CA PHE A 32 -5.25 4.16 -15.08
C PHE A 32 -4.48 3.20 -14.15
N ASP A 33 -4.10 3.70 -12.97
CA ASP A 33 -3.42 2.97 -11.92
C ASP A 33 -4.30 2.80 -10.67
N ALA A 34 -5.63 2.82 -10.86
CA ALA A 34 -6.59 2.61 -9.79
C ALA A 34 -6.39 1.24 -9.10
N VAL A 35 -6.63 1.20 -7.80
CA VAL A 35 -6.57 0.01 -6.97
C VAL A 35 -7.99 -0.54 -6.80
N SER A 36 -8.12 -1.84 -7.00
CA SER A 36 -9.33 -2.61 -6.78
C SER A 36 -9.30 -3.22 -5.39
N ILE A 37 -10.28 -2.90 -4.56
CA ILE A 37 -10.36 -3.31 -3.16
C ILE A 37 -11.56 -4.23 -3.02
N SER A 38 -11.29 -5.50 -2.77
CA SER A 38 -12.32 -6.50 -2.51
C SER A 38 -12.68 -6.56 -1.04
N LYS A 39 -13.79 -7.24 -0.72
CA LYS A 39 -14.14 -7.56 0.68
C LYS A 39 -13.02 -8.30 1.42
N ARG A 40 -12.30 -9.21 0.74
CA ARG A 40 -11.20 -9.98 1.36
C ARG A 40 -10.03 -9.09 1.78
N ASP A 41 -9.75 -8.04 1.00
CA ASP A 41 -8.70 -7.07 1.36
C ASP A 41 -9.09 -6.31 2.62
N VAL A 42 -10.37 -5.95 2.75
CA VAL A 42 -10.93 -5.26 3.92
C VAL A 42 -10.99 -6.17 5.15
N ASP A 43 -11.27 -7.46 4.97
CA ASP A 43 -11.25 -8.44 6.06
C ASP A 43 -9.83 -8.55 6.71
N LEU A 44 -8.76 -8.18 6.00
CA LEU A 44 -7.38 -8.07 6.53
C LEU A 44 -7.11 -6.79 7.34
N LEU A 45 -8.13 -5.97 7.59
CA LEU A 45 -8.06 -4.86 8.55
C LEU A 45 -8.47 -5.28 9.96
N GLN A 46 -8.94 -6.52 10.14
CA GLN A 46 -9.34 -7.05 11.44
C GLN A 46 -8.12 -7.20 12.37
N PRO A 47 -8.32 -7.17 13.69
CA PRO A 47 -7.24 -7.37 14.66
C PRO A 47 -6.43 -8.64 14.37
N GLU A 48 -5.13 -8.57 14.68
CA GLU A 48 -4.20 -9.70 14.57
C GLU A 48 -4.00 -10.25 13.14
N THR A 49 -4.47 -9.52 12.12
CA THR A 49 -4.19 -9.84 10.72
C THR A 49 -3.07 -8.96 10.15
N PHE A 50 -2.40 -9.46 9.10
CA PHE A 50 -1.46 -8.65 8.33
C PHE A 50 -2.19 -7.97 7.18
N ILE A 51 -2.04 -6.65 7.11
CA ILE A 51 -2.49 -5.85 5.98
C ILE A 51 -1.73 -6.27 4.72
N ASN A 52 -2.43 -6.36 3.58
CA ASN A 52 -1.82 -6.73 2.30
C ASN A 52 -1.41 -5.51 1.45
N ASP A 53 -0.72 -5.81 0.35
CA ASP A 53 -0.26 -4.82 -0.62
C ASP A 53 -1.39 -3.95 -1.18
N THR A 54 -2.57 -4.53 -1.46
CA THR A 54 -3.75 -3.81 -1.98
C THR A 54 -4.18 -2.67 -1.06
N ILE A 55 -4.30 -2.93 0.23
CA ILE A 55 -4.72 -1.93 1.21
C ILE A 55 -3.64 -0.85 1.37
N ILE A 56 -2.35 -1.23 1.39
CA ILE A 56 -1.24 -0.27 1.46
C ILE A 56 -1.23 0.67 0.25
N ASP A 57 -1.39 0.12 -0.96
CA ASP A 57 -1.43 0.90 -2.20
C ASP A 57 -2.65 1.82 -2.27
N PHE A 58 -3.82 1.32 -1.85
CA PHE A 58 -5.03 2.13 -1.72
C PHE A 58 -4.79 3.31 -0.77
N TYR A 59 -4.31 3.04 0.44
CA TYR A 59 -4.19 4.08 1.45
C TYR A 59 -3.12 5.10 1.08
N THR A 60 -2.04 4.66 0.42
CA THR A 60 -1.02 5.54 -0.14
C THR A 60 -1.62 6.51 -1.18
N LYS A 61 -2.47 6.01 -2.09
CA LYS A 61 -3.18 6.85 -3.06
C LYS A 61 -4.17 7.79 -2.39
N TYR A 62 -4.88 7.31 -1.36
CA TYR A 62 -5.78 8.13 -0.57
C TYR A 62 -5.05 9.30 0.07
N LEU A 63 -3.93 9.04 0.76
CA LEU A 63 -3.10 10.08 1.38
C LEU A 63 -2.57 11.09 0.35
N LYS A 64 -2.07 10.61 -0.80
CA LYS A 64 -1.63 11.48 -1.90
C LYS A 64 -2.73 12.43 -2.35
N ASN A 65 -3.99 11.97 -2.40
CA ASN A 65 -5.13 12.80 -2.80
C ASN A 65 -5.55 13.82 -1.73
N GLN A 66 -5.20 13.60 -0.46
CA GLN A 66 -5.41 14.58 0.62
C GLN A 66 -4.39 15.73 0.60
N ILE A 67 -3.25 15.57 -0.09
CA ILE A 67 -2.23 16.63 -0.22
C ILE A 67 -2.77 17.76 -1.11
N GLN A 68 -2.50 19.00 -0.72
CA GLN A 68 -2.86 20.18 -1.50
C GLN A 68 -2.27 20.10 -2.91
N PRO A 69 -3.03 20.41 -3.98
CA PRO A 69 -2.57 20.30 -5.37
C PRO A 69 -1.20 20.93 -5.63
N GLU A 70 -0.94 22.07 -5.01
CA GLU A 70 0.29 22.87 -5.13
C GLU A 70 1.51 22.17 -4.51
N GLU A 71 1.29 21.32 -3.51
CA GLU A 71 2.35 20.59 -2.81
C GLU A 71 2.60 19.20 -3.39
N ARG A 72 1.63 18.59 -4.06
CA ARG A 72 1.72 17.20 -4.58
C ARG A 72 2.96 16.94 -5.41
N GLN A 73 3.42 17.94 -6.16
CA GLN A 73 4.61 17.83 -7.00
C GLN A 73 5.91 17.57 -6.24
N ARG A 74 5.97 17.93 -4.94
CA ARG A 74 7.12 17.71 -4.04
C ARG A 74 7.24 16.27 -3.57
N PHE A 75 6.19 15.47 -3.77
CA PHE A 75 6.09 14.09 -3.29
C PHE A 75 6.10 13.10 -4.45
N HIS A 76 6.73 11.95 -4.23
CA HIS A 76 6.54 10.76 -5.05
C HIS A 76 6.21 9.55 -4.17
N PHE A 77 5.24 8.76 -4.61
CA PHE A 77 4.82 7.55 -3.94
C PHE A 77 4.99 6.37 -4.89
N PHE A 78 5.84 5.42 -4.51
CA PHE A 78 5.88 4.13 -5.17
C PHE A 78 4.81 3.20 -4.61
N ASN A 79 4.35 2.24 -5.41
CA ASN A 79 3.53 1.14 -4.89
C ASN A 79 4.40 0.13 -4.11
N SER A 80 3.76 -0.77 -3.37
CA SER A 80 4.45 -1.72 -2.48
C SER A 80 5.37 -2.72 -3.21
N PHE A 81 5.18 -2.90 -4.52
CA PHE A 81 6.04 -3.79 -5.33
C PHE A 81 7.41 -3.19 -5.67
N PHE A 82 7.57 -1.87 -5.57
CA PHE A 82 8.83 -1.22 -5.96
C PHE A 82 10.02 -1.75 -5.16
N PHE A 83 9.91 -1.77 -3.82
CA PHE A 83 11.01 -2.23 -2.97
C PHE A 83 11.31 -3.71 -3.19
N ARG A 84 10.28 -4.55 -3.28
CA ARG A 84 10.44 -6.00 -3.55
C ARG A 84 11.26 -6.24 -4.81
N LYS A 85 10.95 -5.48 -5.87
CA LYS A 85 11.67 -5.56 -7.15
C LYS A 85 13.07 -4.95 -7.10
N LEU A 86 13.24 -3.87 -6.35
CA LEU A 86 14.53 -3.22 -6.13
C LEU A 86 15.49 -4.17 -5.39
N ALA A 87 15.03 -4.80 -4.32
CA ALA A 87 15.82 -5.67 -3.46
C ALA A 87 15.96 -7.11 -4.00
N ASP A 88 15.22 -7.50 -5.05
CA ASP A 88 15.20 -8.87 -5.59
C ASP A 88 14.86 -9.90 -4.48
N LEU A 89 13.86 -9.61 -3.63
CA LEU A 89 13.51 -10.47 -2.49
C LEU A 89 13.10 -11.89 -2.91
N ASP A 90 12.87 -12.13 -4.21
CA ASP A 90 12.62 -13.45 -4.79
C ASP A 90 13.92 -14.26 -5.02
N LYS A 91 15.11 -13.70 -4.74
CA LYS A 91 16.44 -14.32 -4.93
C LYS A 91 17.33 -14.18 -3.70
N ASP A 92 18.48 -14.86 -3.75
CA ASP A 92 19.49 -14.85 -2.69
C ASP A 92 19.89 -13.40 -2.28
N PRO A 93 19.73 -13.04 -0.99
CA PRO A 93 20.07 -11.72 -0.45
C PRO A 93 21.52 -11.28 -0.68
N SER A 94 22.44 -12.21 -0.97
CA SER A 94 23.83 -11.90 -1.31
C SER A 94 23.96 -11.05 -2.59
N SER A 95 22.94 -11.05 -3.46
CA SER A 95 22.88 -10.26 -4.69
C SER A 95 22.52 -8.77 -4.50
N ILE A 96 22.21 -8.35 -3.27
CA ILE A 96 21.76 -6.98 -2.94
C ILE A 96 22.91 -5.96 -3.06
N SER A 97 24.17 -6.39 -2.99
CA SER A 97 25.34 -5.50 -2.96
C SER A 97 25.65 -4.76 -4.27
N ASP A 98 25.06 -5.17 -5.41
CA ASP A 98 25.24 -4.49 -6.69
C ASP A 98 24.12 -3.48 -6.97
N GLY A 99 24.39 -2.21 -6.65
CA GLY A 99 23.47 -1.10 -6.90
C GLY A 99 23.11 -0.91 -8.38
N ARG A 100 23.97 -1.29 -9.33
CA ARG A 100 23.68 -1.20 -10.77
C ARG A 100 22.68 -2.28 -11.17
N ALA A 101 22.85 -3.51 -10.70
CA ALA A 101 21.88 -4.58 -10.92
C ALA A 101 20.51 -4.23 -10.30
N ALA A 102 20.49 -3.66 -9.09
CA ALA A 102 19.27 -3.18 -8.44
C ALA A 102 18.55 -2.10 -9.26
N PHE A 103 19.29 -1.11 -9.73
CA PHE A 103 18.71 -0.07 -10.59
C PHE A 103 18.14 -0.65 -11.89
N LEU A 104 18.82 -1.59 -12.55
CA LEU A 104 18.34 -2.23 -13.78
C LEU A 104 16.99 -2.93 -13.60
N ARG A 105 16.67 -3.44 -12.41
CA ARG A 105 15.35 -4.05 -12.12
C ARG A 105 14.22 -3.04 -12.11
N VAL A 106 14.48 -1.79 -11.71
CA VAL A 106 13.46 -0.74 -11.52
C VAL A 106 13.54 0.42 -12.51
N HIS A 107 14.55 0.50 -13.38
CA HIS A 107 14.77 1.65 -14.28
C HIS A 107 13.55 2.05 -15.13
N LYS A 108 12.71 1.08 -15.54
CA LYS A 108 11.48 1.37 -16.30
C LYS A 108 10.45 2.17 -15.48
N TRP A 109 10.45 1.99 -14.16
CA TRP A 109 9.52 2.62 -13.23
C TRP A 109 9.91 4.09 -12.98
N THR A 110 11.20 4.41 -13.09
CA THR A 110 11.71 5.77 -12.92
C THR A 110 11.92 6.50 -14.26
N ARG A 111 11.68 5.86 -15.41
CA ARG A 111 12.00 6.40 -16.75
C ARG A 111 11.38 7.77 -17.06
N LYS A 112 10.17 8.04 -16.57
CA LYS A 112 9.44 9.30 -16.80
C LYS A 112 9.27 10.11 -15.52
N LEU A 113 10.12 9.85 -14.53
CA LEU A 113 10.03 10.43 -13.20
C LEU A 113 11.36 11.12 -12.87
N ASP A 114 11.31 12.42 -12.65
CA ASP A 114 12.39 13.12 -11.98
C ASP A 114 12.26 12.89 -10.46
N ILE A 115 13.05 11.95 -9.94
CA ILE A 115 13.11 11.64 -8.51
C ILE A 115 13.92 12.68 -7.72
N PHE A 116 14.86 13.38 -8.37
CA PHE A 116 15.75 14.33 -7.70
C PHE A 116 15.08 15.70 -7.54
N GLY A 117 14.09 16.01 -8.36
CA GLY A 117 13.19 17.15 -8.18
C GLY A 117 12.09 16.94 -7.11
N LYS A 118 12.16 15.87 -6.32
CA LYS A 118 11.20 15.59 -5.22
C LYS A 118 11.86 15.86 -3.88
N ASP A 119 11.10 16.45 -2.96
CA ASP A 119 11.51 16.65 -1.58
C ASP A 119 11.33 15.36 -0.77
N TYR A 120 10.30 14.57 -1.12
CA TYR A 120 9.91 13.37 -0.37
C TYR A 120 9.60 12.21 -1.33
N ILE A 121 10.17 11.05 -1.00
CA ILE A 121 9.94 9.80 -1.72
C ILE A 121 9.44 8.76 -0.72
N PHE A 122 8.25 8.24 -0.95
CA PHE A 122 7.65 7.18 -0.15
C PHE A 122 7.81 5.84 -0.84
N ILE A 123 8.41 4.89 -0.13
CA ILE A 123 8.62 3.51 -0.57
C ILE A 123 8.08 2.61 0.54
N PRO A 124 6.92 1.96 0.35
CA PRO A 124 6.47 0.93 1.27
C PRO A 124 7.46 -0.24 1.29
N VAL A 125 7.81 -0.71 2.48
CA VAL A 125 8.71 -1.84 2.69
C VAL A 125 7.98 -2.90 3.50
N ASN A 126 7.84 -4.08 2.91
CA ASN A 126 7.42 -5.29 3.60
C ASN A 126 8.63 -6.22 3.66
N PHE A 127 9.17 -6.43 4.86
CA PHE A 127 10.33 -7.29 5.10
C PHE A 127 9.92 -8.39 6.07
N LYS A 128 9.87 -9.63 5.57
CA LYS A 128 9.60 -10.84 6.33
C LYS A 128 10.38 -11.99 5.72
#